data_AF-A0A7J4MVL4-F1
#
_entry.id   AF-A0A7J4MVL4-F1
#
_cell.length_a   1.000
_cell.length_b   1.000
_cell.length_c   1.000
_cell.angle_alpha   90.00
_cell.angle_beta   90.00
_cell.angle_gamma   90.00
#
_symmetry.space_group_name_H-M   'P 1'
#
loop_
_entity.id
_entity.type
_entity.pdbx_description
1 polymer ?
#
loop_
_entity_poly.entity_id
_entity_poly.type
_entity_poly.pdbx_seq_one_letter_code
_entity_poly.pdbx_strand_id
1 'polypeptide(L)'
;MYYNITSGTLVVQNSSNYRIEEVLPYDPPFDVLMGWLFHNHVCGGSSPGYLIADYIFNTYPKGENEKYIYVTTLDNCKDDILFMLLGVSAGQGTYANQRLTSDETTLETTGGGMNGMVGYIIIWDEKTNTGRVAVITWQSPRFASGSNSYEEYIRLYKHDYSSPNLVSAPVVSTAAERLINKEELGILLAGGTGSMNALQYIFSIPSNRTLEDLIPVNNGGTPVNNGGTQGGSTGGVPSGSAGGISGGHSGYSPGVDTAASPAEVGAASSVSEEPASTPSKAYEVKNATSGASGGDSSWYVYGIVGVLVAAGLVAFGFLRGGAGK
;
A
#
# COMPACT_ATOMS: atom_id res chain seq x y z
N MET A 1 12.46 -27.30 13.16
CA MET A 1 11.77 -28.43 12.51
C MET A 1 12.72 -29.61 12.37
N TYR A 2 12.24 -30.85 12.45
CA TYR A 2 13.03 -32.03 12.07
C TYR A 2 12.17 -33.02 11.28
N TYR A 3 12.80 -33.78 10.39
CA TYR A 3 12.15 -34.87 9.68
C TYR A 3 12.19 -36.13 10.56
N ASN A 4 11.02 -36.63 10.95
CA ASN A 4 10.93 -37.89 11.66
C ASN A 4 10.96 -39.04 10.64
N ILE A 5 12.12 -39.68 10.52
CA ILE A 5 12.35 -40.78 9.58
C ILE A 5 11.44 -42.00 9.82
N THR A 6 10.90 -42.15 11.03
CA THR A 6 10.05 -43.29 11.39
C THR A 6 8.60 -43.06 10.99
N SER A 7 8.07 -41.84 11.17
CA SER A 7 6.71 -41.50 10.76
C SER A 7 6.62 -40.94 9.34
N GLY A 8 7.74 -40.60 8.71
CA GLY A 8 7.77 -39.95 7.41
C GLY A 8 7.23 -38.52 7.41
N THR A 9 7.11 -37.90 8.59
CA THR A 9 6.48 -36.59 8.77
C THR A 9 7.49 -35.52 9.20
N LEU A 10 7.28 -34.30 8.75
CA LEU A 10 7.96 -33.12 9.28
C LEU A 10 7.32 -32.75 10.62
N VAL A 11 8.14 -32.68 11.67
CA VAL A 11 7.71 -32.28 13.00
C VAL A 11 8.21 -30.87 13.29
N VAL A 12 7.26 -29.97 13.57
CA VAL A 12 7.56 -28.62 14.06
C VAL A 12 8.04 -28.74 15.50
N GLN A 13 9.23 -28.20 15.77
CA GLN A 13 9.68 -28.04 17.16
C GLN A 13 8.89 -26.87 17.71
N ASN A 14 8.10 -27.10 18.75
CA ASN A 14 7.28 -26.08 19.39
C ASN A 14 8.18 -25.14 20.22
N SER A 15 9.03 -24.40 19.52
CA SER A 15 9.96 -23.42 20.04
C SER A 15 9.69 -22.16 19.25
N SER A 16 9.12 -21.14 19.89
CA SER A 16 8.70 -19.87 19.28
C SER A 16 9.86 -19.10 18.65
N ASN A 17 10.39 -19.59 17.53
CA ASN A 17 11.65 -19.09 16.99
C ASN A 17 11.47 -18.10 15.84
N TYR A 18 10.22 -17.70 15.55
CA TYR A 18 9.92 -16.77 14.45
C TYR A 18 10.56 -17.25 13.14
N ARG A 19 10.32 -18.52 12.76
CA ARG A 19 10.96 -19.14 11.59
C ARG A 19 9.94 -19.51 10.54
N ILE A 20 10.28 -19.27 9.28
CA ILE A 20 9.43 -19.59 8.14
C ILE A 20 9.23 -21.11 8.02
N GLU A 21 10.22 -21.92 8.39
CA GLU A 21 10.03 -23.38 8.33
C GLU A 21 8.85 -23.87 9.18
N GLU A 22 8.52 -23.19 10.28
CA GLU A 22 7.47 -23.62 11.22
C GLU A 22 6.07 -23.59 10.62
N VAL A 23 5.85 -22.78 9.58
CA VAL A 23 4.55 -22.65 8.93
C VAL A 23 4.35 -23.57 7.74
N LEU A 24 5.44 -24.07 7.14
CA LEU A 24 5.38 -24.88 5.92
C LEU A 24 4.47 -26.12 6.01
N PRO A 25 4.39 -26.86 7.14
CA PRO A 25 3.51 -28.03 7.24
C PRO A 25 2.02 -27.70 7.19
N TYR A 26 1.65 -26.44 7.42
CA TYR A 26 0.27 -25.97 7.36
C TYR A 26 -0.12 -25.46 5.95
N ASP A 27 0.82 -25.52 5.01
CA ASP A 27 0.60 -25.16 3.61
C ASP A 27 0.05 -23.73 3.44
N PRO A 28 0.81 -22.69 3.84
CA PRO A 28 0.34 -21.31 3.73
C PRO A 28 0.05 -20.94 2.26
N PRO A 29 -0.98 -20.10 1.98
CA PRO A 29 -1.16 -19.55 0.64
C PRO A 29 0.12 -18.90 0.13
N PHE A 30 0.36 -18.99 -1.19
CA PHE A 30 1.60 -18.53 -1.81
C PHE A 30 1.93 -17.07 -1.44
N ASP A 31 0.95 -16.17 -1.57
CA ASP A 31 1.13 -14.74 -1.27
C ASP A 31 1.45 -14.48 0.22
N VAL A 32 0.90 -15.28 1.13
CA VAL A 32 1.24 -15.22 2.56
C VAL A 32 2.68 -15.64 2.80
N LEU A 33 3.11 -16.76 2.19
CA LEU A 33 4.47 -17.26 2.30
C LEU A 33 5.49 -16.25 1.74
N MET A 34 5.19 -15.66 0.59
CA MET A 34 6.01 -14.59 0.01
C MET A 34 6.09 -13.38 0.94
N GLY A 35 5.00 -13.05 1.63
CA GLY A 35 4.96 -11.95 2.60
C GLY A 35 5.90 -12.19 3.75
N TRP A 36 5.88 -13.38 4.32
CA TRP A 36 6.79 -13.75 5.40
C TRP A 36 8.25 -13.87 4.95
N LEU A 37 8.51 -14.30 3.73
CA LEU A 37 9.86 -14.29 3.15
C LEU A 37 10.39 -12.86 3.01
N PHE A 38 9.57 -11.94 2.53
CA PHE A 38 9.92 -10.51 2.48
C PHE A 38 10.16 -9.92 3.88
N HIS A 39 9.31 -10.28 4.85
CA HIS A 39 9.45 -9.89 6.26
C HIS A 39 10.59 -10.64 7.00
N ASN A 40 11.21 -11.64 6.36
CA ASN A 40 12.29 -12.48 6.87
C ASN A 40 11.93 -13.41 8.06
N HIS A 41 10.70 -13.36 8.57
CA HIS A 41 10.22 -14.26 9.61
C HIS A 41 8.70 -14.32 9.67
N VAL A 42 8.17 -15.26 10.46
CA VAL A 42 6.75 -15.33 10.80
C VAL A 42 6.58 -14.83 12.22
N CYS A 43 5.75 -13.81 12.44
CA CYS A 43 5.38 -13.33 13.76
C CYS A 43 3.90 -12.96 13.84
N GLY A 44 3.32 -12.97 15.04
CA GLY A 44 1.92 -12.58 15.25
C GLY A 44 1.61 -11.14 14.82
N GLY A 45 2.63 -10.26 14.78
CA GLY A 45 2.47 -8.90 14.26
C GLY A 45 2.30 -8.85 12.74
N SER A 46 2.92 -9.76 11.99
CA SER A 46 2.78 -9.83 10.53
C SER A 46 1.43 -10.40 10.10
N SER A 47 0.82 -11.22 10.95
CA SER A 47 -0.36 -12.01 10.64
C SER A 47 -1.60 -11.23 10.15
N PRO A 48 -1.90 -10.02 10.65
CA PRO A 48 -3.03 -9.21 10.15
C PRO A 48 -2.85 -8.74 8.71
N GLY A 49 -1.61 -8.58 8.24
CA GLY A 49 -1.32 -7.89 6.97
C GLY A 49 -2.02 -8.51 5.76
N TYR A 50 -2.06 -9.84 5.67
CA TYR A 50 -2.74 -10.53 4.58
C TYR A 50 -4.26 -10.31 4.61
N LEU A 51 -4.89 -10.45 5.77
CA LEU A 51 -6.36 -10.27 5.90
C LEU A 51 -6.78 -8.81 5.66
N ILE A 52 -5.92 -7.85 6.03
CA ILE A 52 -6.12 -6.44 5.72
C ILE A 52 -5.97 -6.20 4.20
N ALA A 53 -4.94 -6.76 3.56
CA ALA A 53 -4.76 -6.63 2.12
C ALA A 53 -5.94 -7.23 1.34
N ASP A 54 -6.37 -8.43 1.71
CA ASP A 54 -7.52 -9.10 1.12
C ASP A 54 -8.80 -8.26 1.26
N TYR A 55 -9.06 -7.69 2.44
CA TYR A 55 -10.16 -6.75 2.64
C TYR A 55 -10.05 -5.53 1.71
N ILE A 56 -8.86 -4.95 1.56
CA ILE A 56 -8.63 -3.79 0.69
C ILE A 56 -8.87 -4.15 -0.78
N PHE A 57 -8.36 -5.28 -1.27
CA PHE A 57 -8.57 -5.68 -2.66
C PHE A 57 -10.04 -5.93 -2.98
N ASN A 58 -10.77 -6.56 -2.04
CA ASN A 58 -12.18 -6.87 -2.22
C ASN A 58 -13.08 -5.63 -2.09
N THR A 59 -12.75 -4.70 -1.19
CA THR A 59 -13.61 -3.54 -0.89
C THR A 59 -13.23 -2.31 -1.72
N TYR A 60 -11.95 -2.15 -2.01
CA TYR A 60 -11.38 -0.95 -2.62
C TYR A 60 -10.55 -1.28 -3.85
N PRO A 61 -11.09 -1.99 -4.86
CA PRO A 61 -10.33 -2.25 -6.09
C PRO A 61 -9.94 -0.93 -6.75
N LYS A 62 -8.70 -0.87 -7.23
CA LYS A 62 -8.18 0.29 -7.96
C LYS A 62 -8.40 0.12 -9.47
N GLY A 63 -8.81 1.19 -10.14
CA GLY A 63 -8.86 1.27 -11.60
C GLY A 63 -7.48 1.36 -12.25
N GLU A 64 -7.47 1.42 -13.59
CA GLU A 64 -6.22 1.45 -14.38
C GLU A 64 -5.34 2.67 -14.08
N ASN A 65 -5.95 3.82 -13.76
CA ASN A 65 -5.26 5.08 -13.47
C ASN A 65 -5.14 5.38 -11.97
N GLU A 66 -5.61 4.45 -11.13
CA GLU A 66 -5.58 4.60 -9.69
C GLU A 66 -4.38 3.86 -9.09
N LYS A 67 -3.77 4.48 -8.09
CA LYS A 67 -2.74 3.86 -7.24
C LYS A 67 -3.19 3.79 -5.80
N TYR A 68 -2.65 2.81 -5.08
CA TYR A 68 -2.74 2.78 -3.63
C TYR A 68 -1.65 3.65 -3.01
N ILE A 69 -2.05 4.38 -1.98
CA ILE A 69 -1.15 4.95 -0.99
C ILE A 69 -1.63 4.44 0.36
N TYR A 70 -0.76 3.81 1.14
CA TYR A 70 -1.10 3.29 2.45
C TYR A 70 -0.38 4.10 3.53
N VAL A 71 -1.12 4.62 4.51
CA VAL A 71 -0.51 5.26 5.66
C VAL A 71 -0.89 4.45 6.90
N THR A 72 0.11 3.88 7.56
CA THR A 72 -0.11 3.17 8.81
C THR A 72 -0.20 4.16 9.97
N THR A 73 -0.98 3.81 10.98
CA THR A 73 -1.07 4.58 12.22
C THR A 73 0.03 4.19 13.21
N LEU A 74 0.56 2.96 13.12
CA LEU A 74 1.48 2.36 14.09
C LEU A 74 2.58 1.58 13.39
N ASP A 75 3.80 1.61 13.94
CA ASP A 75 4.91 0.74 13.52
C ASP A 75 4.57 -0.73 13.86
N ASN A 76 4.31 -1.56 12.84
CA ASN A 76 4.00 -2.95 13.04
C ASN A 76 4.40 -3.84 11.85
N CYS A 77 4.76 -5.09 12.14
CA CYS A 77 5.16 -6.11 11.16
C CYS A 77 4.12 -6.39 10.05
N LYS A 78 2.83 -6.07 10.26
CA LYS A 78 1.80 -6.16 9.20
C LYS A 78 2.18 -5.33 7.97
N ASP A 79 2.91 -4.23 8.15
CA ASP A 79 3.20 -3.27 7.10
C ASP A 79 4.10 -3.87 6.02
N ASP A 80 5.06 -4.71 6.39
CA ASP A 80 5.93 -5.39 5.41
C ASP A 80 5.13 -6.33 4.50
N ILE A 81 4.08 -6.96 5.04
CA ILE A 81 3.15 -7.77 4.23
C ILE A 81 2.34 -6.86 3.30
N LEU A 82 1.86 -5.72 3.82
CA LEU A 82 1.11 -4.75 3.03
C LEU A 82 1.96 -4.09 1.92
N PHE A 83 3.26 -3.87 2.14
CA PHE A 83 4.17 -3.33 1.11
C PHE A 83 4.17 -4.22 -0.11
N MET A 84 4.38 -5.52 0.12
CA MET A 84 4.51 -6.49 -0.94
C MET A 84 3.18 -6.71 -1.66
N LEU A 85 2.07 -6.85 -0.92
CA LEU A 85 0.77 -7.13 -1.53
C LEU A 85 0.18 -5.89 -2.22
N LEU A 86 0.13 -4.74 -1.55
CA LEU A 86 -0.47 -3.53 -2.12
C LEU A 86 0.45 -2.83 -3.15
N GLY A 87 1.72 -3.23 -3.24
CA GLY A 87 2.71 -2.58 -4.09
C GLY A 87 3.03 -1.15 -3.64
N VAL A 88 3.11 -0.94 -2.32
CA VAL A 88 3.39 0.36 -1.70
C VAL A 88 4.74 0.36 -1.01
N SER A 89 5.44 1.50 -1.00
CA SER A 89 6.71 1.63 -0.28
C SER A 89 7.06 3.08 0.02
N ALA A 90 7.90 3.29 1.04
CA ALA A 90 8.43 4.61 1.36
C ALA A 90 9.25 5.18 0.20
N GLY A 91 10.02 4.34 -0.50
CA GLY A 91 10.85 4.76 -1.65
C GLY A 91 10.04 5.25 -2.85
N GLN A 92 8.80 4.76 -3.02
CA GLN A 92 7.87 5.25 -4.05
C GLN A 92 7.02 6.44 -3.59
N GLY A 93 7.12 6.84 -2.31
CA GLY A 93 6.24 7.85 -1.72
C GLY A 93 4.77 7.39 -1.60
N THR A 94 4.51 6.08 -1.66
CA THR A 94 3.18 5.48 -1.54
C THR A 94 2.94 4.83 -0.17
N TYR A 95 3.90 4.95 0.75
CA TYR A 95 3.75 4.56 2.13
C TYR A 95 4.29 5.62 3.09
N ALA A 96 3.58 5.83 4.20
CA ALA A 96 4.04 6.62 5.33
C ALA A 96 3.58 6.00 6.65
N ASN A 97 4.22 6.41 7.75
CA ASN A 97 3.88 5.98 9.10
C ASN A 97 3.75 7.18 10.03
N GLN A 98 2.61 7.26 10.71
CA GLN A 98 2.29 8.40 11.58
C GLN A 98 2.71 8.23 13.04
N ARG A 99 2.98 7.01 13.49
CA ARG A 99 3.34 6.70 14.87
C ARG A 99 2.37 7.30 15.90
N LEU A 100 1.08 7.19 15.63
CA LEU A 100 0.01 7.61 16.54
C LEU A 100 0.02 6.76 17.80
N THR A 101 -0.57 7.28 18.87
CA THR A 101 -0.74 6.55 20.12
C THR A 101 -1.93 5.59 20.07
N SER A 102 -2.01 4.66 21.02
CA SER A 102 -3.17 3.78 21.16
C SER A 102 -4.47 4.55 21.38
N ASP A 103 -4.42 5.65 22.14
CA ASP A 103 -5.60 6.48 22.42
C ASP A 103 -6.09 7.18 21.14
N GLU A 104 -5.18 7.70 20.32
CA GLU A 104 -5.52 8.34 19.03
C GLU A 104 -6.06 7.36 18.00
N THR A 105 -5.78 6.07 18.15
CA THR A 105 -6.25 5.00 17.24
C THR A 105 -7.49 4.28 17.76
N THR A 106 -8.06 4.73 18.89
CA THR A 106 -9.17 4.03 19.55
C THR A 106 -10.50 4.24 18.83
N LEU A 107 -11.21 3.14 18.60
CA LEU A 107 -12.64 3.10 18.28
C LEU A 107 -13.38 2.29 19.36
N GLU A 108 -14.57 2.72 19.78
CA GLU A 108 -15.38 2.03 20.80
C GLU A 108 -15.62 0.55 20.48
N THR A 109 -15.75 0.20 19.19
CA THR A 109 -16.08 -1.15 18.74
C THR A 109 -14.90 -2.11 18.70
N THR A 110 -13.68 -1.60 18.54
CA THR A 110 -12.48 -2.42 18.31
C THR A 110 -11.44 -2.26 19.42
N GLY A 111 -11.38 -1.09 20.06
CA GLY A 111 -10.29 -0.66 20.95
C GLY A 111 -9.27 0.21 20.22
N GLY A 112 -8.06 0.30 20.76
CA GLY A 112 -6.94 1.08 20.22
C GLY A 112 -5.70 0.25 19.94
N GLY A 113 -4.66 0.90 19.43
CA GLY A 113 -3.42 0.24 19.05
C GLY A 113 -3.65 -0.72 17.87
N MET A 114 -3.14 -1.94 17.99
CA MET A 114 -3.36 -2.96 16.95
C MET A 114 -4.83 -3.37 16.81
N ASN A 115 -5.66 -3.27 17.85
CA ASN A 115 -7.10 -3.53 17.73
C ASN A 115 -7.90 -2.25 17.47
N GLY A 116 -7.34 -1.28 16.74
CA GLY A 116 -7.98 0.01 16.49
C GLY A 116 -8.00 0.39 15.03
N MET A 117 -7.92 1.69 14.78
CA MET A 117 -7.60 2.25 13.47
C MET A 117 -6.13 1.97 13.17
N VAL A 118 -5.86 1.00 12.30
CA VAL A 118 -4.50 0.46 12.04
C VAL A 118 -3.79 1.12 10.85
N GLY A 119 -4.51 1.95 10.12
CA GLY A 119 -4.02 2.65 8.95
C GLY A 119 -5.17 3.18 8.11
N TYR A 120 -4.85 3.91 7.06
CA TYR A 120 -5.81 4.29 6.04
C TYR A 120 -5.22 4.05 4.65
N ILE A 121 -6.08 3.58 3.75
CA ILE A 121 -5.77 3.41 2.34
C ILE A 121 -6.33 4.60 1.58
N ILE A 122 -5.54 5.13 0.66
CA ILE A 122 -5.97 6.14 -0.30
C ILE A 122 -5.91 5.50 -1.68
N ILE A 123 -7.02 5.59 -2.40
CA ILE A 123 -7.13 5.21 -3.80
C ILE A 123 -7.13 6.51 -4.59
N TRP A 124 -6.00 6.79 -5.22
CA TRP A 124 -5.69 8.10 -5.82
C TRP A 124 -5.69 8.04 -7.34
N ASP A 125 -6.49 8.90 -7.98
CA ASP A 125 -6.47 9.12 -9.43
C ASP A 125 -5.61 10.34 -9.76
N GLU A 126 -4.49 10.10 -10.45
CA GLU A 126 -3.54 11.15 -10.84
C GLU A 126 -4.07 12.05 -11.97
N LYS A 127 -5.04 11.59 -12.76
CA LYS A 127 -5.60 12.37 -13.87
C LYS A 127 -6.54 13.45 -13.36
N THR A 128 -7.41 13.11 -12.42
CA THR A 128 -8.38 14.06 -11.85
C THR A 128 -7.81 14.81 -10.65
N ASN A 129 -6.69 14.36 -10.08
CA ASN A 129 -6.15 14.85 -8.81
C ASN A 129 -7.18 14.75 -7.67
N THR A 130 -7.90 13.64 -7.65
CA THR A 130 -8.89 13.31 -6.61
C THR A 130 -8.70 11.87 -6.17
N GLY A 131 -9.23 11.53 -5.00
CA GLY A 131 -9.24 10.15 -4.55
C GLY A 131 -10.26 9.91 -3.46
N ARG A 132 -10.30 8.67 -3.00
CA ARG A 132 -11.02 8.28 -1.79
C ARG A 132 -10.03 7.79 -0.75
N VAL A 133 -10.24 8.18 0.50
CA VAL A 133 -9.51 7.66 1.66
C VAL A 133 -10.45 6.84 2.52
N ALA A 134 -10.00 5.67 2.96
CA ALA A 134 -10.71 4.79 3.87
C ALA A 134 -9.85 4.44 5.09
N VAL A 135 -10.36 4.72 6.29
CA VAL A 135 -9.72 4.36 7.56
C VAL A 135 -10.02 2.90 7.88
N ILE A 136 -8.97 2.07 7.88
CA ILE A 136 -9.06 0.64 8.10
C ILE A 136 -8.92 0.34 9.60
N THR A 137 -9.82 -0.48 10.09
CA THR A 137 -9.80 -0.99 11.47
C THR A 137 -9.50 -2.48 11.48
N TRP A 138 -8.86 -2.92 12.55
CA TRP A 138 -8.57 -4.32 12.82
C TRP A 138 -9.06 -4.70 14.20
N GLN A 139 -9.64 -5.89 14.31
CA GLN A 139 -9.83 -6.59 15.56
C GLN A 139 -9.29 -8.00 15.41
N SER A 140 -8.36 -8.36 16.29
CA SER A 140 -7.65 -9.62 16.23
C SER A 140 -8.58 -10.80 16.49
N PRO A 141 -8.36 -11.95 15.83
CA PRO A 141 -9.06 -13.16 16.19
C PRO A 141 -8.67 -13.59 17.60
N ARG A 142 -9.54 -14.35 18.25
CA ARG A 142 -9.21 -15.05 19.50
C ARG A 142 -9.23 -16.53 19.23
N PHE A 143 -8.15 -17.19 19.62
CA PHE A 143 -8.04 -18.64 19.55
C PHE A 143 -8.11 -19.27 20.93
N ALA A 144 -8.52 -20.54 20.98
CA ALA A 144 -8.56 -21.32 22.20
C ALA A 144 -7.15 -21.47 22.80
N SER A 145 -7.06 -21.52 24.14
CA SER A 145 -5.78 -21.71 24.83
C SER A 145 -5.11 -23.01 24.39
N GLY A 146 -3.81 -22.96 24.10
CA GLY A 146 -3.03 -24.11 23.64
C GLY A 146 -3.16 -24.44 22.16
N SER A 147 -3.99 -23.72 21.40
CA SER A 147 -4.03 -23.82 19.93
C SER A 147 -2.72 -23.32 19.31
N ASN A 148 -2.38 -23.86 18.13
CA ASN A 148 -1.25 -23.37 17.35
C ASN A 148 -1.70 -22.15 16.53
N SER A 149 -1.27 -20.95 16.92
CA SER A 149 -1.69 -19.72 16.26
C SER A 149 -1.32 -19.65 14.78
N TYR A 150 -0.22 -20.26 14.34
CA TYR A 150 0.15 -20.28 12.93
C TYR A 150 -0.81 -21.12 12.10
N GLU A 151 -1.16 -22.31 12.58
CA GLU A 151 -2.18 -23.14 11.92
C GLU A 151 -3.50 -22.38 11.80
N GLU A 152 -3.95 -21.77 12.89
CA GLU A 152 -5.23 -21.06 12.92
C GLU A 152 -5.24 -19.84 11.99
N TYR A 153 -4.17 -19.03 11.96
CA TYR A 153 -4.06 -17.93 11.00
C TYR A 153 -4.03 -18.42 9.56
N ILE A 154 -3.33 -19.52 9.26
CA ILE A 154 -3.27 -20.08 7.90
C ILE A 154 -4.64 -20.58 7.43
N ARG A 155 -5.45 -21.15 8.34
CA ARG A 155 -6.86 -21.46 8.05
C ARG A 155 -7.65 -20.19 7.71
N LEU A 156 -7.48 -19.12 8.48
CA LEU A 156 -8.14 -17.84 8.19
C LEU A 156 -7.73 -17.28 6.81
N TYR A 157 -6.46 -17.40 6.41
CA TYR A 157 -6.00 -16.98 5.08
C TYR A 157 -6.57 -17.82 3.93
N LYS A 158 -6.96 -19.07 4.23
CA LYS A 158 -7.69 -19.96 3.32
C LYS A 158 -9.20 -19.77 3.39
N HIS A 159 -9.69 -18.76 4.12
CA HIS A 159 -11.10 -18.51 4.41
C HIS A 159 -11.80 -19.70 5.12
N ASP A 160 -11.05 -20.51 5.86
CA ASP A 160 -11.59 -21.56 6.71
C ASP A 160 -11.81 -21.02 8.14
N TYR A 161 -13.07 -20.75 8.47
CA TYR A 161 -13.51 -20.29 9.80
C TYR A 161 -14.13 -21.43 10.62
N SER A 162 -14.01 -22.69 10.19
CA SER A 162 -14.68 -23.83 10.82
C SER A 162 -13.93 -24.41 12.02
N SER A 163 -12.71 -23.92 12.29
CA SER A 163 -11.87 -24.43 13.36
C SER A 163 -12.57 -24.33 14.72
N PRO A 164 -12.62 -25.42 15.51
CA PRO A 164 -13.17 -25.38 16.86
C PRO A 164 -12.30 -24.54 17.81
N ASN A 165 -11.05 -24.24 17.42
CA ASN A 165 -10.17 -23.35 18.16
C ASN A 165 -10.44 -21.88 17.88
N LEU A 166 -11.24 -21.52 16.88
CA LEU A 166 -11.61 -20.14 16.60
C LEU A 166 -12.71 -19.68 17.58
N VAL A 167 -12.31 -18.97 18.62
CA VAL A 167 -13.24 -18.41 19.64
C VAL A 167 -13.94 -17.17 19.12
N SER A 168 -13.22 -16.32 18.37
CA SER A 168 -13.81 -15.20 17.64
C SER A 168 -13.03 -14.93 16.35
N ALA A 169 -13.77 -14.74 15.26
CA ALA A 169 -13.20 -14.37 13.97
C ALA A 169 -12.50 -13.00 14.02
N PRO A 170 -11.50 -12.76 13.15
CA PRO A 170 -10.97 -11.42 12.97
C PRO A 170 -12.04 -10.50 12.37
N VAL A 171 -11.96 -9.21 12.65
CA VAL A 171 -12.79 -8.19 11.99
C VAL A 171 -11.89 -7.18 11.30
N VAL A 172 -12.09 -7.01 10.00
CA VAL A 172 -11.54 -5.89 9.22
C VAL A 172 -12.71 -5.07 8.74
N SER A 173 -12.68 -3.76 8.99
CA SER A 173 -13.77 -2.87 8.58
C SER A 173 -13.29 -1.44 8.33
N THR A 174 -14.14 -0.63 7.72
CA THR A 174 -13.87 0.79 7.48
C THR A 174 -14.58 1.67 8.52
N ALA A 175 -13.80 2.46 9.26
CA ALA A 175 -14.36 3.41 10.24
C ALA A 175 -14.83 4.72 9.60
N ALA A 176 -14.17 5.15 8.52
CA ALA A 176 -14.55 6.33 7.77
C ALA A 176 -14.10 6.20 6.33
N GLU A 177 -14.94 6.65 5.40
CA GLU A 177 -14.59 6.82 4.00
C GLU A 177 -14.90 8.25 3.58
N ARG A 178 -13.99 8.88 2.83
CA ARG A 178 -14.07 10.28 2.43
C ARG A 178 -13.50 10.48 1.04
N LEU A 179 -14.11 11.39 0.27
CA LEU A 179 -13.54 11.89 -0.97
C LEU A 179 -12.56 13.02 -0.66
N ILE A 180 -11.39 13.00 -1.30
CA ILE A 180 -10.31 13.97 -1.09
C ILE A 180 -9.79 14.56 -2.39
N ASN A 181 -9.37 15.83 -2.33
CA ASN A 181 -8.62 16.50 -3.39
C ASN A 181 -7.09 16.48 -3.12
N LYS A 182 -6.33 17.21 -3.94
CA LYS A 182 -4.87 17.25 -3.87
C LYS A 182 -4.33 17.93 -2.62
N GLU A 183 -4.96 19.02 -2.20
CA GLU A 183 -4.59 19.75 -1.00
C GLU A 183 -4.77 18.85 0.24
N GLU A 184 -5.89 18.13 0.29
CA GLU A 184 -6.22 17.19 1.37
C GLU A 184 -5.28 16.00 1.38
N LEU A 185 -4.94 15.42 0.23
CA LEU A 185 -3.89 14.41 0.13
C LEU A 185 -2.58 14.91 0.75
N GLY A 186 -2.17 16.14 0.44
CA GLY A 186 -0.97 16.77 1.02
C GLY A 186 -1.01 16.83 2.54
N ILE A 187 -2.15 17.20 3.12
CA ILE A 187 -2.37 17.24 4.58
C ILE A 187 -2.24 15.84 5.18
N LEU A 188 -2.85 14.82 4.56
CA LEU A 188 -2.76 13.44 5.06
C LEU A 188 -1.32 12.91 5.04
N LEU A 189 -0.55 13.20 4.00
CA LEU A 189 0.85 12.79 3.89
C LEU A 189 1.77 13.55 4.84
N ALA A 190 1.40 14.78 5.22
CA ALA A 190 2.12 15.58 6.22
C ALA A 190 1.83 15.17 7.68
N GLY A 191 0.90 14.23 7.90
CA GLY A 191 0.52 13.79 9.26
C GLY A 191 -0.69 14.52 9.86
N GLY A 192 -1.33 15.44 9.13
CA GLY A 192 -2.45 16.25 9.59
C GLY A 192 -2.20 17.75 9.52
N THR A 193 -2.90 18.54 10.34
CA THR A 193 -2.93 20.01 10.27
C THR A 193 -2.23 20.69 11.44
N GLY A 194 -1.27 20.07 12.12
CA GLY A 194 -0.62 20.61 13.32
C GLY A 194 -1.52 20.75 14.56
N SER A 195 -2.81 21.04 14.38
CA SER A 195 -3.89 21.03 15.36
C SER A 195 -4.67 19.71 15.39
N MET A 196 -4.66 18.96 14.29
CA MET A 196 -5.28 17.64 14.16
C MET A 196 -4.26 16.66 13.59
N ASN A 197 -4.25 15.44 14.11
CA ASN A 197 -3.60 14.33 13.41
C ASN A 197 -4.43 13.94 12.16
N ALA A 198 -3.86 13.13 11.27
CA ALA A 198 -4.54 12.81 10.01
C ALA A 198 -5.85 12.01 10.20
N LEU A 199 -5.96 11.15 11.22
CA LEU A 199 -7.23 10.45 11.48
C LEU A 199 -8.33 11.46 11.81
N GLN A 200 -8.06 12.36 12.77
CA GLN A 200 -8.98 13.45 13.13
C GLN A 200 -9.35 14.30 11.92
N TYR A 201 -8.36 14.62 11.08
CA TYR A 201 -8.60 15.33 9.83
C TYR A 201 -9.55 14.57 8.89
N ILE A 202 -9.33 13.26 8.66
CA ILE A 202 -10.22 12.42 7.84
C ILE A 202 -11.65 12.44 8.41
N PHE A 203 -11.83 12.31 9.72
CA PHE A 203 -13.16 12.36 10.33
C PHE A 203 -13.84 13.73 10.15
N SER A 204 -13.06 14.81 10.08
CA SER A 204 -13.57 16.18 9.89
C SER A 204 -14.05 16.47 8.46
N ILE A 205 -13.58 15.71 7.47
CA ILE A 205 -14.01 15.85 6.08
C ILE A 205 -15.51 15.49 5.97
N PRO A 206 -16.35 16.30 5.30
CA PRO A 206 -17.74 15.94 5.05
C PRO A 206 -17.87 14.62 4.30
N SER A 207 -18.74 13.72 4.78
CA SER A 207 -18.98 12.40 4.19
C SER A 207 -19.93 12.42 2.98
N ASN A 208 -20.61 13.53 2.75
CA ASN A 208 -21.66 13.69 1.73
C ASN A 208 -21.17 14.42 0.47
N ARG A 209 -19.86 14.62 0.29
CA ARG A 209 -19.31 15.20 -0.94
C ARG A 209 -19.51 14.25 -2.11
N THR A 210 -19.62 14.81 -3.32
CA THR A 210 -19.51 14.06 -4.57
C THR A 210 -18.16 14.30 -5.24
N LEU A 211 -17.85 13.56 -6.30
CA LEU A 211 -16.62 13.79 -7.07
C LEU A 211 -16.65 15.15 -7.79
N GLU A 212 -17.84 15.61 -8.19
CA GLU A 212 -18.05 16.91 -8.81
C GLU A 212 -17.69 18.06 -7.87
N ASP A 213 -17.87 17.88 -6.55
CA ASP A 213 -17.49 18.88 -5.54
C ASP A 213 -15.96 19.06 -5.46
N LEU A 214 -15.17 18.07 -5.90
CA LEU A 214 -13.71 18.07 -5.79
C LEU A 214 -13.01 18.56 -7.05
N ILE A 215 -13.67 18.46 -8.20
CA ILE A 215 -13.08 18.90 -9.47
C ILE A 215 -13.30 20.40 -9.59
N PRO A 216 -12.23 21.23 -9.72
CA PRO A 216 -12.39 22.65 -9.90
C PRO A 216 -13.26 22.94 -11.12
N VAL A 217 -14.42 23.57 -10.90
CA VAL A 217 -15.22 24.08 -12.01
C VAL A 217 -14.44 25.23 -12.62
N ASN A 218 -13.82 24.98 -13.77
CA ASN A 218 -13.17 26.03 -14.56
C ASN A 218 -14.28 26.86 -15.24
N ASN A 219 -15.05 27.58 -14.43
CA ASN A 219 -15.93 28.63 -14.93
C ASN A 219 -14.99 29.67 -15.49
N GLY A 220 -14.87 29.75 -16.82
CA GLY A 220 -14.09 30.76 -17.55
C GLY A 220 -14.56 32.20 -17.34
N GLY A 221 -15.11 32.53 -16.18
CA GLY A 221 -15.35 33.88 -15.72
C GLY A 221 -14.04 34.45 -15.18
N THR A 222 -13.48 35.39 -15.93
CA THR A 222 -12.61 36.44 -15.38
C THR A 222 -13.12 36.90 -14.01
N PRO A 223 -12.25 37.08 -13.00
CA PRO A 223 -12.67 37.66 -11.74
C PRO A 223 -13.25 39.05 -12.00
N VAL A 224 -14.57 39.18 -11.86
CA VAL A 224 -15.23 40.48 -11.87
C VAL A 224 -14.84 41.15 -10.55
N ASN A 225 -13.81 41.98 -10.63
CA ASN A 225 -13.42 42.89 -9.57
C ASN A 225 -14.55 43.92 -9.41
N ASN A 226 -15.54 43.60 -8.57
CA ASN A 226 -16.61 44.54 -8.27
C ASN A 226 -16.10 45.50 -7.19
N GLY A 227 -15.40 46.54 -7.65
CA GLY A 227 -15.01 47.68 -6.84
C GLY A 227 -16.24 48.40 -6.31
N GLY A 228 -16.50 48.25 -5.01
CA GLY A 228 -17.44 49.06 -4.24
C GLY A 228 -16.72 49.70 -3.07
N THR A 229 -16.25 50.93 -3.26
CA THR A 229 -15.61 51.78 -2.26
C THR A 229 -16.65 52.41 -1.34
N GLN A 230 -16.52 52.23 -0.02
CA GLN A 230 -16.89 53.21 1.02
C GLN A 230 -16.34 52.70 2.37
N GLY A 231 -15.20 53.20 2.86
CA GLY A 231 -15.11 54.34 3.80
C GLY A 231 -15.25 53.82 5.24
N GLY A 232 -14.36 54.02 6.22
CA GLY A 232 -13.18 54.84 6.40
C GLY A 232 -12.95 54.91 7.93
N SER A 233 -11.69 55.06 8.35
CA SER A 233 -11.22 55.78 9.56
C SER A 233 -10.17 55.04 10.41
N THR A 234 -8.92 55.44 10.17
CA THR A 234 -7.90 55.93 11.14
C THR A 234 -7.43 55.09 12.34
N GLY A 235 -6.09 55.04 12.43
CA GLY A 235 -5.31 54.85 13.66
C GLY A 235 -4.51 53.55 13.60
N GLY A 236 -3.18 53.51 13.50
CA GLY A 236 -2.15 54.42 13.96
C GLY A 236 -1.02 53.50 14.42
N VAL A 237 0.12 53.54 13.74
CA VAL A 237 1.33 52.77 14.11
C VAL A 237 1.89 53.36 15.42
N PRO A 238 2.51 52.54 16.27
CA PRO A 238 3.88 52.92 16.63
C PRO A 238 4.86 51.73 16.66
N SER A 239 6.06 52.06 16.20
CA SER A 239 7.33 51.33 16.36
C SER A 239 7.81 51.39 17.82
N GLY A 240 8.45 50.32 18.33
CA GLY A 240 9.23 50.38 19.58
C GLY A 240 9.67 49.03 20.17
N SER A 241 10.87 48.59 19.78
CA SER A 241 11.94 47.84 20.48
C SER A 241 11.73 46.87 21.67
N ALA A 242 12.39 45.70 21.50
CA ALA A 242 13.25 44.95 22.44
C ALA A 242 12.68 44.21 23.67
N GLY A 243 12.92 42.89 23.71
CA GLY A 243 12.86 42.04 24.90
C GLY A 243 12.78 40.56 24.53
N GLY A 244 13.91 39.85 24.50
CA GLY A 244 13.97 38.42 24.15
C GLY A 244 13.52 37.48 25.28
N ILE A 245 13.30 36.20 24.94
CA ILE A 245 14.01 35.01 25.45
C ILE A 245 13.50 33.76 24.69
N SER A 246 14.43 32.83 24.53
CA SER A 246 14.52 31.59 23.78
C SER A 246 13.44 30.52 23.93
N GLY A 247 13.25 29.75 22.85
CA GLY A 247 12.74 28.39 22.85
C GLY A 247 12.92 27.77 21.46
N GLY A 248 14.12 27.28 21.16
CA GLY A 248 14.52 26.82 19.82
C GLY A 248 13.92 25.48 19.43
N HIS A 249 13.52 25.36 18.17
CA HIS A 249 13.49 24.10 17.45
C HIS A 249 14.37 24.26 16.20
N SER A 250 15.42 23.44 16.14
CA SER A 250 16.44 23.48 15.10
C SER A 250 15.83 23.21 13.73
N GLY A 251 16.09 24.11 12.80
CA GLY A 251 15.71 23.98 11.40
C GLY A 251 16.48 22.85 10.71
N TYR A 252 15.74 22.03 9.96
CA TYR A 252 16.29 21.20 8.90
C TYR A 252 16.33 22.05 7.63
N SER A 253 17.52 22.22 7.05
CA SER A 253 17.75 22.89 5.78
C SER A 253 18.02 21.81 4.72
N PRO A 254 17.36 21.81 3.55
CA PRO A 254 17.62 20.81 2.52
C PRO A 254 19.04 21.03 1.94
N GLY A 255 19.91 20.04 2.16
CA GLY A 255 21.24 19.99 1.58
C GLY A 255 21.21 19.58 0.11
N VAL A 256 21.98 20.32 -0.66
CA VAL A 256 22.23 20.28 -2.11
C VAL A 256 22.57 18.88 -2.65
N ASP A 257 22.05 18.60 -3.85
CA ASP A 257 22.26 17.40 -4.64
C ASP A 257 23.73 17.02 -4.79
N THR A 258 24.09 15.81 -4.36
CA THR A 258 25.30 15.11 -4.82
C THR A 258 24.91 13.73 -5.32
N ALA A 259 25.07 13.54 -6.62
CA ALA A 259 24.84 12.26 -7.30
C ALA A 259 25.83 11.21 -6.79
N ALA A 260 25.35 10.22 -6.04
CA ALA A 260 26.09 9.01 -5.73
C ALA A 260 25.88 8.00 -6.87
N SER A 261 26.97 7.59 -7.52
CA SER A 261 26.94 6.51 -8.52
C SER A 261 26.54 5.18 -7.87
N PRO A 262 25.82 4.28 -8.59
CA PRO A 262 25.45 2.98 -8.04
C PRO A 262 26.67 2.11 -7.77
N ALA A 263 26.65 1.38 -6.65
CA ALA A 263 27.64 0.35 -6.35
C ALA A 263 27.51 -0.81 -7.35
N GLU A 264 28.62 -1.20 -7.96
CA GLU A 264 28.71 -2.41 -8.78
C GLU A 264 28.42 -3.65 -7.93
N VAL A 265 27.32 -4.35 -8.22
CA VAL A 265 27.05 -5.69 -7.70
C VAL A 265 27.69 -6.72 -8.61
N GLY A 266 28.88 -7.20 -8.22
CA GLY A 266 29.55 -8.31 -8.87
C GLY A 266 28.75 -9.59 -8.72
N ALA A 267 28.28 -10.15 -9.84
CA ALA A 267 27.66 -11.46 -9.91
C ALA A 267 28.70 -12.55 -9.62
N ALA A 268 28.66 -13.14 -8.43
CA ALA A 268 29.36 -14.39 -8.17
C ALA A 268 28.49 -15.55 -8.69
N SER A 269 28.78 -15.96 -9.93
CA SER A 269 28.33 -17.25 -10.46
C SER A 269 29.19 -18.36 -9.86
N SER A 270 28.58 -19.27 -9.12
CA SER A 270 29.15 -20.60 -8.88
C SER A 270 28.07 -21.64 -9.13
N VAL A 271 28.16 -22.25 -10.31
CA VAL A 271 27.38 -23.43 -10.70
C VAL A 271 28.03 -24.66 -10.08
N SER A 272 27.25 -25.44 -9.35
CA SER A 272 27.59 -26.83 -9.00
C SER A 272 26.61 -27.72 -9.74
N GLU A 273 27.14 -28.56 -10.63
CA GLU A 273 26.41 -29.54 -11.45
C GLU A 273 26.01 -30.80 -10.66
N GLU A 274 24.97 -31.47 -11.19
CA GLU A 274 24.48 -32.86 -11.01
C GLU A 274 23.31 -33.13 -10.02
N PRO A 275 22.40 -34.10 -10.29
CA PRO A 275 21.96 -34.69 -11.57
C PRO A 275 20.46 -34.48 -11.86
N ALA A 276 20.10 -34.75 -13.12
CA ALA A 276 18.75 -34.65 -13.67
C ALA A 276 17.70 -35.51 -12.94
N SER A 277 16.57 -34.89 -12.57
CA SER A 277 15.31 -35.60 -12.32
C SER A 277 14.11 -34.82 -12.86
N THR A 278 13.45 -35.46 -13.84
CA THR A 278 12.06 -35.37 -14.35
C THR A 278 11.33 -34.01 -14.39
N PRO A 279 10.76 -33.59 -15.55
CA PRO A 279 10.15 -32.26 -15.69
C PRO A 279 8.82 -32.17 -14.94
N SER A 280 8.78 -31.42 -13.84
CA SER A 280 7.53 -30.95 -13.25
C SER A 280 7.00 -29.78 -14.08
N LYS A 281 5.73 -29.87 -14.47
CA LYS A 281 5.04 -28.91 -15.32
C LYS A 281 4.94 -27.57 -14.57
N ALA A 282 5.53 -26.52 -15.13
CA ALA A 282 5.18 -25.15 -14.77
C ALA A 282 3.68 -24.95 -15.06
N TYR A 283 2.93 -24.52 -14.06
CA TYR A 283 1.54 -24.16 -14.25
C TYR A 283 1.51 -22.76 -14.89
N GLU A 284 1.09 -22.68 -16.15
CA GLU A 284 0.72 -21.40 -16.75
C GLU A 284 -0.58 -20.92 -16.10
N VAL A 285 -0.55 -19.71 -15.56
CA VAL A 285 -1.74 -19.01 -15.07
C VAL A 285 -2.52 -18.52 -16.30
N LYS A 286 -3.67 -19.16 -16.55
CA LYS A 286 -4.70 -18.58 -17.43
C LYS A 286 -5.47 -17.55 -16.63
N ASN A 287 -5.37 -16.28 -17.02
CA ASN A 287 -6.31 -15.25 -16.60
C ASN A 287 -7.71 -15.66 -17.06
N ALA A 288 -8.58 -16.02 -16.10
CA ALA A 288 -10.00 -16.21 -16.35
C ALA A 288 -10.66 -14.83 -16.45
N THR A 289 -10.73 -14.28 -17.66
CA THR A 289 -11.64 -13.16 -17.94
C THR A 289 -13.01 -13.73 -18.27
N SER A 290 -13.97 -13.45 -17.40
CA SER A 290 -15.39 -13.71 -17.62
C SER A 290 -15.85 -13.02 -18.90
N GLY A 291 -16.46 -13.79 -19.79
CA GLY A 291 -17.01 -13.25 -21.03
C GLY A 291 -18.17 -12.29 -20.78
N ALA A 292 -18.05 -11.08 -21.30
CA ALA A 292 -19.17 -10.25 -21.72
C ALA A 292 -18.79 -9.55 -23.02
N SER A 293 -19.60 -9.80 -24.04
CA SER A 293 -19.50 -9.26 -25.40
C SER A 293 -19.70 -7.74 -25.42
N GLY A 294 -18.71 -7.01 -25.93
CA GLY A 294 -18.81 -5.60 -26.31
C GLY A 294 -17.55 -5.24 -27.08
N GLY A 295 -17.66 -5.14 -28.40
CA GLY A 295 -16.51 -4.89 -29.26
C GLY A 295 -15.95 -3.48 -29.08
N ASP A 296 -14.63 -3.37 -28.96
CA ASP A 296 -13.93 -2.14 -29.27
C ASP A 296 -12.62 -2.41 -30.01
N SER A 297 -12.47 -1.69 -31.11
CA SER A 297 -11.57 -1.94 -32.23
C SER A 297 -10.19 -1.34 -32.03
N SER A 298 -9.40 -1.89 -31.10
CA SER A 298 -8.03 -1.40 -30.82
C SER A 298 -6.93 -2.29 -31.39
N TRP A 299 -7.21 -3.55 -31.71
CA TRP A 299 -6.20 -4.51 -32.17
C TRP A 299 -5.67 -4.23 -33.58
N TYR A 300 -6.49 -3.61 -34.44
CA TYR A 300 -6.09 -3.27 -35.82
C TYR A 300 -5.04 -2.14 -35.86
N VAL A 301 -5.06 -1.23 -34.88
CA VAL A 301 -4.10 -0.12 -34.79
C VAL A 301 -2.72 -0.64 -34.40
N TYR A 302 -2.64 -1.55 -33.43
CA TYR A 302 -1.37 -2.19 -33.06
C TYR A 302 -0.82 -3.11 -34.17
N GLY A 303 -1.71 -3.79 -34.92
CA GLY A 303 -1.31 -4.58 -36.09
C GLY A 303 -0.67 -3.73 -37.20
N ILE A 304 -1.25 -2.55 -37.49
CA ILE A 304 -0.72 -1.64 -38.52
C ILE A 304 0.62 -1.02 -38.08
N VAL A 305 0.73 -0.59 -36.81
CA VAL A 305 1.97 -0.02 -36.28
C VAL A 305 3.09 -1.06 -36.26
N GLY A 306 2.80 -2.31 -35.87
CA GLY A 306 3.79 -3.40 -35.87
C GLY A 306 4.33 -3.72 -37.27
N VAL A 307 3.47 -3.74 -38.29
CA VAL A 307 3.87 -3.98 -39.68
C VAL A 307 4.72 -2.84 -40.23
N LEU A 308 4.40 -1.58 -39.90
CA LEU A 308 5.17 -0.41 -40.35
C LEU A 308 6.57 -0.34 -39.72
N VAL A 309 6.69 -0.69 -38.43
CA VAL A 309 7.99 -0.75 -37.74
C VAL A 309 8.86 -1.88 -38.30
N ALA A 310 8.28 -3.06 -38.56
CA ALA A 310 9.00 -4.17 -39.18
C ALA A 310 9.46 -3.82 -40.61
N ALA A 311 8.60 -3.20 -41.41
CA ALA A 311 8.96 -2.74 -42.76
C ALA A 311 10.06 -1.67 -42.75
N GLY A 312 10.02 -0.73 -41.79
CA GLY A 312 11.05 0.29 -41.61
C GLY A 312 12.42 -0.30 -41.21
N LEU A 313 12.44 -1.29 -40.33
CA LEU A 313 13.67 -1.97 -39.91
C LEU A 313 14.29 -2.82 -41.04
N VAL A 314 13.47 -3.49 -41.84
CA VAL A 314 13.95 -4.26 -43.01
C VAL A 314 14.50 -3.32 -44.09
N ALA A 315 13.83 -2.20 -44.37
CA ALA A 315 14.31 -1.20 -45.33
C ALA A 315 15.62 -0.54 -44.86
N PHE A 316 15.73 -0.20 -43.57
CA PHE A 316 16.95 0.39 -43.00
C PHE A 316 18.12 -0.62 -42.97
N GLY A 317 17.84 -1.89 -42.69
CA GLY A 317 18.84 -2.97 -42.75
C GLY A 317 19.39 -3.21 -44.17
N PHE A 318 18.53 -3.17 -45.19
CA PHE A 318 18.96 -3.33 -46.58
C PHE A 318 19.75 -2.13 -47.11
N LEU A 319 19.40 -0.90 -46.71
CA LEU A 319 20.10 0.32 -47.15
C LEU A 319 21.49 0.50 -46.50
N ARG A 320 21.70 -0.06 -45.30
CA ARG A 320 23.00 0.01 -44.61
C ARG A 320 23.95 -1.16 -44.94
N GLY A 321 23.43 -2.26 -45.48
CA GLY A 321 24.22 -3.41 -45.95
C GLY A 321 24.83 -3.27 -47.35
N GLY A 322 24.48 -2.20 -48.10
CA GLY A 322 24.93 -1.98 -49.49
C GLY A 322 26.07 -0.98 -49.67
N ALA A 323 26.52 -0.27 -48.63
CA ALA A 323 27.56 0.77 -48.72
C ALA A 323 28.97 0.26 -48.32
N GLY A 324 29.30 -0.96 -48.75
CA GLY A 324 30.56 -1.61 -48.40
C GLY A 324 30.95 -2.73 -49.37
N LYS A 325 30.97 -2.42 -50.67
CA LYS A 325 31.81 -3.06 -51.69
C LYS A 325 32.17 -2.04 -52.75
#